data_AF-A0A0D5XSH7-F1
#
_entry.id   AF-A0A0D5XSH7-F1
#
_cell.length_a   1.000
_cell.length_b   1.000
_cell.length_c   1.000
_cell.angle_alpha   90.00
_cell.angle_beta   90.00
_cell.angle_gamma   90.00
#
_symmetry.space_group_name_H-M   'P 1'
#
loop_
_entity.id
_entity.type
_entity.pdbx_description
1 polymer ?
#
loop_
_entity_poly.entity_id
_entity_poly.type
_entity_poly.pdbx_seq_one_letter_code
_entity_poly.pdbx_strand_id
1 'polypeptide(L)'
;MSATLRSLRFYLVIGLLQGLLLMWAVLYSGWSGIAMAALAAALLMGGGLLQLLPERRRERRIWLAMVALALAAGVVVACRELPMTGLALAGVSTGLILMTLFGAAVLQGRTNLWRRFFGYALWVALALPLPWIAHALFKAWTFRHYRDPLKGGFLSLVFFAGPTLAFSIGLFLIGLCLAAVLRRRSAAAAC
;
A
#
# COMPACT_ATOMS: atom_id res chain seq x y z
N MET A 1 -9.64 -16.22 -19.75
CA MET A 1 -9.27 -15.84 -18.35
C MET A 1 -10.14 -14.66 -17.93
N SER A 2 -10.88 -14.76 -16.82
CA SER A 2 -11.80 -13.68 -16.39
C SER A 2 -11.04 -12.40 -16.05
N ALA A 3 -11.65 -11.24 -16.30
CA ALA A 3 -11.05 -9.93 -16.00
C ALA A 3 -10.69 -9.79 -14.50
N THR A 4 -11.46 -10.43 -13.61
CA THR A 4 -11.23 -10.48 -12.17
C THR A 4 -9.97 -11.25 -11.77
N LEU A 5 -9.64 -12.33 -12.48
CA LEU A 5 -8.43 -13.09 -12.21
C LEU A 5 -7.17 -12.32 -12.65
N ARG A 6 -7.28 -11.56 -13.75
CA ARG A 6 -6.20 -10.70 -14.26
C ARG A 6 -5.91 -9.54 -13.31
N SER A 7 -6.95 -8.92 -12.74
CA SER A 7 -6.77 -7.88 -11.72
C SER A 7 -6.23 -8.47 -10.42
N LEU A 8 -6.76 -9.58 -9.90
CA LEU A 8 -6.20 -10.24 -8.70
C LEU A 8 -4.69 -10.49 -8.83
N ARG A 9 -4.26 -11.07 -9.97
CA ARG A 9 -2.83 -11.30 -10.24
C ARG A 9 -2.02 -10.02 -10.21
N PHE A 10 -2.54 -8.92 -10.74
CA PHE A 10 -1.86 -7.64 -10.70
C PHE A 10 -1.66 -7.13 -9.27
N TYR A 11 -2.69 -7.19 -8.42
CA TYR A 11 -2.56 -6.77 -7.01
C TYR A 11 -1.55 -7.63 -6.26
N LEU A 12 -1.58 -8.96 -6.48
CA LEU A 12 -0.62 -9.88 -5.87
C LEU A 12 0.82 -9.62 -6.34
N VAL A 13 1.04 -9.36 -7.63
CA VAL A 13 2.36 -9.03 -8.17
C VAL A 13 2.90 -7.74 -7.57
N ILE A 14 2.07 -6.70 -7.46
CA ILE A 14 2.49 -5.43 -6.84
C ILE A 14 2.80 -5.63 -5.36
N GLY A 15 1.94 -6.34 -4.61
CA GLY A 15 2.18 -6.65 -3.20
C GLY A 15 3.46 -7.46 -2.98
N LEU A 16 3.75 -8.43 -3.85
CA LEU A 16 4.98 -9.22 -3.79
C LEU A 16 6.21 -8.35 -4.11
N LEU A 17 6.14 -7.51 -5.14
CA LEU A 17 7.23 -6.60 -5.51
C LEU A 17 7.54 -5.62 -4.38
N GLN A 18 6.52 -5.03 -3.74
CA GLN A 18 6.69 -4.17 -2.57
C GLN A 18 7.41 -4.92 -1.43
N GLY A 19 7.01 -6.16 -1.16
CA GLY A 19 7.63 -7.01 -0.14
C GLY A 19 9.09 -7.38 -0.45
N LEU A 20 9.40 -7.69 -1.70
CA LEU A 20 10.76 -8.00 -2.16
C LEU A 20 11.68 -6.78 -2.08
N LEU A 21 11.18 -5.61 -2.50
CA LEU A 21 11.93 -4.35 -2.40
C LEU A 21 12.20 -3.98 -0.94
N LEU A 22 11.23 -4.21 -0.06
CA LEU A 22 11.40 -4.05 1.39
C LEU A 22 12.45 -5.00 1.95
N MET A 23 12.36 -6.29 1.62
CA MET A 23 13.34 -7.28 2.04
C MET A 23 14.75 -6.90 1.57
N TRP A 24 14.90 -6.53 0.30
CA TRP A 24 16.18 -6.11 -0.26
C TRP A 24 16.73 -4.86 0.44
N ALA A 25 15.90 -3.83 0.62
CA ALA A 25 16.31 -2.62 1.33
C ALA A 25 16.75 -2.95 2.77
N VAL A 26 16.03 -3.80 3.50
CA VAL A 26 16.41 -4.16 4.89
C VAL A 26 17.71 -4.94 4.94
N LEU A 27 17.90 -5.90 4.04
CA LEU A 27 19.06 -6.79 4.07
C LEU A 27 20.35 -6.12 3.57
N TYR A 28 20.26 -5.12 2.69
CA TYR A 28 21.44 -4.56 2.02
C TYR A 28 21.76 -3.09 2.33
N SER A 29 20.82 -2.31 2.89
CA SER A 29 21.03 -0.86 3.01
C SER A 29 21.71 -0.42 4.30
N GLY A 30 21.62 -1.22 5.38
CA GLY A 30 22.11 -0.81 6.71
C GLY A 30 21.43 0.44 7.28
N TRP A 31 20.27 0.83 6.73
CA TRP A 31 19.59 2.07 7.10
C TRP A 31 18.94 2.00 8.48
N SER A 32 18.82 3.17 9.13
CA SER A 32 18.15 3.30 10.43
C SER A 32 16.68 2.85 10.34
N GLY A 33 16.13 2.32 11.44
CA GLY A 33 14.75 1.85 11.48
C GLY A 33 13.71 2.91 11.05
N ILE A 34 14.02 4.19 11.24
CA ILE A 34 13.19 5.32 10.83
C ILE A 34 13.18 5.49 9.31
N ALA A 35 14.35 5.43 8.66
CA ALA A 35 14.44 5.49 7.20
C ALA A 35 13.74 4.29 6.54
N MET A 36 13.79 3.13 7.20
CA MET A 36 13.08 1.94 6.76
C MET A 36 11.56 2.06 6.88
N ALA A 37 11.06 2.69 7.93
CA ALA A 37 9.63 2.97 8.06
C ALA A 37 9.14 3.97 6.99
N ALA A 38 9.92 5.01 6.70
CA ALA A 38 9.60 5.97 5.63
C ALA A 38 9.60 5.29 4.24
N LEU A 39 10.60 4.44 3.96
CA LEU A 39 10.69 3.67 2.73
C LEU A 39 9.53 2.66 2.60
N ALA A 40 9.13 2.02 3.70
CA ALA A 40 7.98 1.13 3.73
C ALA A 40 6.67 1.86 3.42
N ALA A 41 6.45 3.03 4.04
CA ALA A 41 5.29 3.86 3.76
C ALA A 41 5.28 4.30 2.28
N ALA A 42 6.43 4.70 1.75
CA ALA A 42 6.57 5.11 0.35
C ALA A 42 6.26 3.98 -0.64
N LEU A 43 6.80 2.78 -0.39
CA LEU A 43 6.56 1.61 -1.23
C LEU A 43 5.10 1.19 -1.17
N LEU A 44 4.51 1.12 0.03
CA LEU A 44 3.10 0.79 0.23
C LEU A 44 2.18 1.77 -0.50
N MET A 45 2.44 3.06 -0.35
CA MET A 45 1.60 4.11 -0.94
C MET A 45 1.81 4.27 -2.45
N GLY A 46 3.05 4.16 -2.93
CA GLY A 46 3.36 4.17 -4.37
C GLY A 46 2.70 2.99 -5.11
N GLY A 47 2.81 1.77 -4.57
CA GLY A 47 2.08 0.62 -5.14
C GLY A 47 0.57 0.69 -4.91
N GLY A 48 0.13 1.28 -3.79
CA GLY A 48 -1.28 1.58 -3.52
C GLY A 48 -1.88 2.51 -4.58
N LEU A 49 -1.14 3.52 -5.05
CA LEU A 49 -1.58 4.40 -6.14
C LEU A 49 -1.84 3.61 -7.45
N LEU A 50 -0.94 2.71 -7.82
CA LEU A 50 -1.11 1.82 -8.97
C LEU A 50 -2.31 0.88 -8.82
N GLN A 51 -2.54 0.42 -7.59
CA GLN A 51 -3.67 -0.45 -7.24
C GLN A 51 -5.01 0.30 -7.19
N LEU A 52 -5.02 1.60 -6.91
CA LEU A 52 -6.24 2.42 -6.96
C LEU A 52 -6.62 2.84 -8.39
N LEU A 53 -5.64 2.87 -9.31
CA LEU A 53 -5.80 3.28 -10.70
C LEU A 53 -5.30 2.23 -11.71
N PRO A 54 -5.81 0.97 -11.67
CA PRO A 54 -5.26 -0.12 -12.47
C PRO A 54 -5.42 0.09 -13.99
N GLU A 55 -6.49 0.78 -14.42
CA GLU A 55 -6.78 1.03 -15.83
C GLU A 55 -5.88 2.11 -16.45
N ARG A 56 -5.37 3.03 -15.63
CA ARG A 56 -4.58 4.18 -16.08
C ARG A 56 -3.07 4.01 -15.90
N ARG A 57 -2.59 2.82 -15.53
CA ARG A 57 -1.18 2.49 -15.26
C ARG A 57 -0.17 2.89 -16.36
N ARG A 58 -0.61 3.05 -17.61
CA ARG A 58 0.24 3.48 -18.75
C ARG A 58 0.32 5.00 -18.87
N GLU A 59 -0.48 5.76 -18.14
CA GLU A 59 -0.43 7.22 -18.16
C GLU A 59 0.84 7.71 -17.48
N ARG A 60 1.63 8.51 -18.21
CA ARG A 60 2.86 9.15 -17.71
C ARG A 60 2.63 9.92 -16.40
N ARG A 61 1.43 10.45 -16.19
CA ARG A 61 1.06 11.19 -14.98
C ARG A 61 1.06 10.34 -13.71
N ILE A 62 0.71 9.05 -13.80
CA ILE A 62 0.80 8.13 -12.65
C ILE A 62 2.25 7.86 -12.29
N TRP A 63 3.11 7.67 -13.30
CA TRP A 63 4.55 7.52 -13.07
C TRP A 63 5.18 8.76 -12.44
N LEU A 64 4.78 9.96 -12.90
CA LEU A 64 5.20 11.22 -12.26
C LEU A 64 4.72 11.33 -10.81
N ALA A 65 3.48 10.93 -10.52
CA ALA A 65 2.96 10.92 -9.16
C ALA A 65 3.70 9.90 -8.26
N MET A 66 4.07 8.74 -8.79
CA MET A 66 4.91 7.78 -8.07
C MET A 66 6.32 8.32 -7.82
N VAL A 67 6.93 8.99 -8.80
CA VAL A 67 8.24 9.63 -8.60
C VAL A 67 8.13 10.75 -7.56
N ALA A 68 7.05 11.53 -7.56
CA ALA A 68 6.83 12.56 -6.55
C ALA A 68 6.67 11.96 -5.13
N LEU A 69 5.94 10.85 -4.99
CA LEU A 69 5.83 10.11 -3.73
C LEU A 69 7.18 9.54 -3.28
N ALA A 70 7.97 9.01 -4.21
CA ALA A 70 9.32 8.51 -3.94
C ALA A 70 10.27 9.64 -3.52
N LEU A 71 10.19 10.80 -4.16
CA LEU A 71 10.96 12.00 -3.78
C LEU A 71 10.54 12.52 -2.42
N ALA A 72 9.25 12.58 -2.11
CA ALA A 72 8.76 12.98 -0.80
C ALA A 72 9.29 12.06 0.31
N ALA A 73 9.30 10.75 0.07
CA ALA A 73 9.91 9.79 0.98
C ALA A 73 11.44 9.95 1.08
N GLY A 74 12.12 10.24 -0.04
CA GLY A 74 13.54 10.52 -0.08
C GLY A 74 13.92 11.77 0.72
N VAL A 75 13.09 12.81 0.69
CA VAL A 75 13.26 14.03 1.52
C VAL A 75 13.14 13.69 3.00
N VAL A 76 12.19 12.83 3.39
CA VAL A 76 12.07 12.35 4.78
C VAL A 76 13.34 11.63 5.23
N VAL A 77 13.91 10.79 4.36
CA VAL A 77 15.17 10.08 4.62
C VAL A 77 16.36 11.06 4.67
N ALA A 78 16.37 12.11 3.85
CA ALA A 78 17.40 13.16 3.90
C ALA A 78 17.33 13.99 5.20
N CYS A 79 16.12 14.13 5.77
CA CYS A 79 15.88 14.76 7.06
C CYS A 79 16.18 13.86 8.29
N ARG A 80 16.92 12.75 8.11
CA ARG A 80 17.25 11.77 9.17
C ARG A 80 17.97 12.32 10.40
N GLU A 81 18.66 13.46 10.25
CA GLU A 81 19.45 14.09 11.33
C GLU A 81 18.57 14.93 12.28
N LEU A 82 17.30 15.16 11.92
CA LEU A 82 16.34 15.81 12.81
C LEU A 82 15.81 14.78 13.81
N PRO A 83 15.52 15.17 15.07
CA PRO A 83 14.93 14.30 16.07
C PRO A 83 13.48 13.97 15.68
N MET A 84 13.33 13.01 14.77
CA MET A 84 12.06 12.51 14.30
C MET A 84 11.43 11.66 15.39
N THR A 85 10.55 12.29 16.17
CA THR A 85 9.71 11.60 17.15
C THR A 85 8.71 10.66 16.45
N GLY A 86 8.12 9.72 17.19
CA GLY A 86 7.07 8.84 16.64
C GLY A 86 5.89 9.60 16.02
N LEU A 87 5.60 10.81 16.53
CA LEU A 87 4.62 11.73 15.95
C LEU A 87 5.01 12.24 14.57
N ALA A 88 6.30 12.51 14.34
CA ALA A 88 6.79 12.94 13.03
C ALA A 88 6.70 11.82 11.99
N LEU A 89 7.01 10.58 12.37
CA LEU A 89 6.80 9.39 11.56
C LEU A 89 5.31 9.17 11.21
N ALA A 90 4.42 9.34 12.19
CA ALA A 90 2.98 9.27 11.97
C ALA A 90 2.50 10.40 11.03
N GLY A 91 3.03 11.60 11.20
CA GLY A 91 2.75 12.76 10.34
C GLY A 91 3.18 12.54 8.89
N VAL A 92 4.41 12.05 8.68
CA VAL A 92 4.93 11.69 7.35
C VAL A 92 4.07 10.60 6.71
N SER A 93 3.76 9.54 7.46
CA SER A 93 2.94 8.43 6.96
C SER A 93 1.56 8.92 6.54
N THR A 94 0.94 9.76 7.37
CA THR A 94 -0.35 10.40 7.09
C THR A 94 -0.26 11.32 5.87
N GLY A 95 0.81 12.11 5.74
CA GLY A 95 1.07 12.95 4.58
C GLY A 95 1.21 12.15 3.28
N LEU A 96 1.95 11.04 3.30
CA LEU A 96 2.10 10.15 2.14
C LEU A 96 0.76 9.51 1.75
N ILE A 97 -0.05 9.08 2.74
CA ILE A 97 -1.40 8.57 2.50
C ILE A 97 -2.26 9.65 1.84
N LEU A 98 -2.30 10.85 2.40
CA LEU A 98 -3.09 11.96 1.88
C LEU A 98 -2.65 12.37 0.47
N MET A 99 -1.34 12.46 0.22
CA MET A 99 -0.81 12.75 -1.12
C MET A 99 -1.20 11.67 -2.13
N THR A 100 -1.20 10.40 -1.71
CA THR A 100 -1.60 9.27 -2.56
C THR A 100 -3.08 9.32 -2.90
N LEU A 101 -3.93 9.55 -1.91
CA LEU A 101 -5.37 9.68 -2.08
C LEU A 101 -5.74 10.90 -2.94
N PHE A 102 -5.10 12.03 -2.67
CA PHE A 102 -5.32 13.26 -3.42
C PHE A 102 -4.81 13.12 -4.86
N GLY A 103 -3.62 12.54 -5.06
CA GLY A 103 -3.09 12.20 -6.37
C GLY A 103 -4.03 11.28 -7.15
N ALA A 104 -4.52 10.22 -6.52
CA ALA A 104 -5.48 9.29 -7.12
C ALA A 104 -6.79 10.01 -7.54
N ALA A 105 -7.32 10.87 -6.67
CA ALA A 105 -8.55 11.62 -6.95
C ALA A 105 -8.37 12.65 -8.08
N VAL A 106 -7.26 13.40 -8.08
CA VAL A 106 -6.95 14.43 -9.09
C VAL A 106 -6.68 13.81 -10.46
N LEU A 107 -5.99 12.66 -10.52
CA LEU A 107 -5.66 11.98 -11.77
C LEU A 107 -6.89 11.46 -12.52
N GLN A 108 -8.03 11.29 -11.84
CA GLN A 108 -9.31 10.92 -12.47
C GLN A 108 -10.15 12.12 -12.96
N GLY A 109 -9.68 13.36 -12.77
CA GLY A 109 -10.37 14.59 -13.19
C GLY A 109 -11.07 15.35 -12.06
N ARG A 110 -11.45 16.61 -12.34
CA ARG A 110 -11.92 17.58 -11.33
C ARG A 110 -13.37 17.39 -10.87
N THR A 111 -14.21 16.69 -11.62
CA THR A 111 -15.62 16.49 -11.24
C THR A 111 -15.73 15.46 -10.10
N ASN A 112 -16.51 15.78 -9.06
CA ASN A 112 -16.73 14.93 -7.88
C ASN A 112 -15.45 14.50 -7.15
N LEU A 113 -14.41 15.35 -7.13
CA LEU A 113 -13.11 15.07 -6.50
C LEU A 113 -13.26 14.64 -5.04
N TRP A 114 -14.02 15.40 -4.24
CA TRP A 114 -14.25 15.08 -2.83
C TRP A 114 -14.90 13.73 -2.63
N ARG A 115 -15.91 13.39 -3.44
CA ARG A 115 -16.59 12.08 -3.36
C ARG A 115 -15.63 10.93 -3.63
N ARG A 116 -14.72 11.09 -4.61
CA ARG A 116 -13.70 10.09 -4.95
C ARG A 116 -12.63 10.01 -3.87
N PHE A 117 -12.17 11.15 -3.37
CA PHE A 117 -11.21 11.21 -2.27
C PHE A 117 -11.73 10.46 -1.04
N PHE A 118 -12.96 10.75 -0.59
CA PHE A 118 -13.56 10.04 0.54
C PHE A 118 -13.79 8.55 0.25
N GLY A 119 -14.13 8.21 -1.01
CA GLY A 119 -14.20 6.82 -1.46
C GLY A 119 -12.86 6.11 -1.28
N TYR A 120 -11.78 6.67 -1.81
CA TYR A 120 -10.44 6.10 -1.69
C TYR A 120 -9.91 6.11 -0.25
N ALA A 121 -10.20 7.17 0.51
CA ALA A 121 -9.85 7.27 1.91
C ALA A 121 -10.48 6.12 2.71
N LEU A 122 -11.76 5.83 2.46
CA LEU A 122 -12.45 4.70 3.07
C LEU A 122 -11.83 3.36 2.65
N TRP A 123 -11.45 3.21 1.37
CA TRP A 123 -10.81 1.99 0.87
C TRP A 123 -9.46 1.73 1.54
N VAL A 124 -8.62 2.76 1.61
CA VAL A 124 -7.30 2.67 2.23
C VAL A 124 -7.43 2.48 3.74
N ALA A 125 -8.36 3.16 4.40
CA ALA A 125 -8.62 3.00 5.84
C ALA A 125 -9.07 1.58 6.20
N LEU A 126 -9.90 0.95 5.37
CA LEU A 126 -10.32 -0.44 5.57
C LEU A 126 -9.21 -1.45 5.24
N ALA A 127 -8.30 -1.12 4.32
CA ALA A 127 -7.19 -1.99 3.95
C ALA A 127 -5.98 -1.88 4.90
N LEU A 128 -5.78 -0.73 5.54
CA LEU A 128 -4.63 -0.45 6.42
C LEU A 128 -4.44 -1.42 7.61
N PRO A 129 -5.51 -1.92 8.25
CA PRO A 129 -5.38 -2.87 9.35
C PRO A 129 -4.86 -4.25 8.91
N LEU A 130 -5.08 -4.65 7.67
CA LEU A 130 -4.73 -5.99 7.16
C LEU A 130 -3.22 -6.30 7.23
N PRO A 131 -2.32 -5.38 6.81
CA PRO A 131 -0.87 -5.51 7.05
C PRO A 131 -0.51 -5.82 8.49
N TRP A 132 -1.13 -5.11 9.44
CA TRP A 132 -0.85 -5.28 10.86
C TRP A 132 -1.34 -6.65 11.37
N ILE A 133 -2.54 -7.06 10.97
CA ILE A 133 -3.10 -8.39 11.32
C ILE A 133 -2.21 -9.51 10.76
N ALA A 134 -1.82 -9.42 9.49
CA ALA A 134 -0.95 -10.41 8.85
C ALA A 134 0.40 -10.50 9.56
N HIS A 135 0.99 -9.35 9.92
CA HIS A 135 2.25 -9.30 10.64
C HIS A 135 2.13 -9.83 12.08
N ALA A 136 1.05 -9.52 12.78
CA ALA A 136 0.78 -10.00 14.14
C ALA A 136 0.59 -11.52 14.18
N LEU A 137 -0.18 -12.07 13.24
CA LEU A 137 -0.36 -13.52 13.08
C LEU A 137 0.96 -14.22 12.79
N PHE A 138 1.78 -13.65 11.91
CA PHE A 138 3.08 -14.23 11.57
C PHE A 138 4.06 -14.18 12.75
N LYS A 139 4.08 -13.09 13.52
CA LYS A 139 4.86 -12.99 14.77
C LYS A 139 4.39 -14.00 15.82
N ALA A 140 3.08 -14.12 16.03
CA ALA A 140 2.53 -15.09 16.97
C ALA A 140 2.90 -16.54 16.59
N TRP A 141 2.85 -16.85 15.29
CA TRP A 141 3.23 -18.17 14.79
C TRP A 141 4.73 -18.45 14.94
N THR A 142 5.59 -17.51 14.56
CA THR A 142 7.06 -17.66 14.68
C THR A 142 7.52 -17.75 16.12
N PHE A 143 6.92 -16.97 17.03
CA PHE A 143 7.18 -17.04 18.47
C PHE A 143 6.83 -18.42 19.03
N ARG A 144 5.68 -18.98 18.65
CA ARG A 144 5.22 -20.31 19.10
C ARG A 144 6.08 -21.46 18.59
N HIS A 145 6.83 -21.27 17.49
CA HIS A 145 7.67 -22.29 16.87
C HIS A 145 9.18 -22.05 17.04
N TYR A 146 9.59 -21.08 17.88
CA TYR A 146 11.00 -20.71 18.11
C TYR A 146 11.81 -20.51 16.81
N ARG A 147 11.17 -19.98 15.76
CA ARG A 147 11.84 -19.72 14.47
C ARG A 147 12.21 -18.26 14.35
N ASP A 148 13.48 -18.01 14.05
CA ASP A 148 13.94 -16.68 13.67
C ASP A 148 13.59 -16.41 12.20
N PRO A 149 12.68 -15.45 11.90
CA PRO A 149 12.23 -15.19 10.55
C PRO A 149 13.33 -14.64 9.64
N LEU A 150 14.44 -14.13 10.20
CA LEU A 150 15.53 -13.53 9.42
C LEU A 150 16.59 -14.55 9.00
N LYS A 151 16.60 -15.75 9.59
CA LYS A 151 17.60 -16.79 9.29
C LYS A 151 17.25 -17.68 8.09
N GLY A 152 15.98 -17.74 7.70
CA GLY A 152 15.53 -18.55 6.56
C GLY A 152 15.01 -17.67 5.42
N GLY A 153 15.56 -17.81 4.22
CA GLY A 153 15.18 -16.98 3.06
C GLY A 153 13.69 -17.00 2.70
N PHE A 154 13.00 -18.12 2.95
CA PHE A 154 11.54 -18.20 2.77
C PHE A 154 10.77 -17.50 3.91
N LEU A 155 11.23 -17.63 5.15
CA LEU A 155 10.60 -16.98 6.30
C LEU A 155 10.78 -15.45 6.24
N SER A 156 11.94 -14.98 5.78
CA SER A 156 12.17 -13.55 5.57
C SER A 156 11.28 -13.02 4.45
N LEU A 157 11.14 -13.77 3.36
CA LEU A 157 10.22 -13.42 2.28
C LEU A 157 8.78 -13.26 2.79
N VAL A 158 8.28 -14.22 3.57
CA VAL A 158 6.91 -14.14 4.13
C VAL A 158 6.79 -13.00 5.14
N PHE A 159 7.83 -12.73 5.94
CA PHE A 159 7.84 -11.63 6.90
C PHE A 159 7.68 -10.25 6.24
N PHE A 160 8.35 -10.03 5.09
CA PHE A 160 8.30 -8.76 4.36
C PHE A 160 7.14 -8.67 3.36
N ALA A 161 6.85 -9.76 2.63
CA ALA A 161 5.80 -9.77 1.61
C ALA A 161 4.40 -10.04 2.17
N GLY A 162 4.28 -10.70 3.33
CA GLY A 162 2.99 -10.99 3.95
C GLY A 162 2.14 -9.72 4.17
N PRO A 163 2.68 -8.68 4.84
CA PRO A 163 1.94 -7.44 5.07
C PRO A 163 1.54 -6.70 3.79
N THR A 164 2.42 -6.62 2.79
CA THR A 164 2.13 -5.94 1.50
C THR A 164 1.13 -6.72 0.65
N LEU A 165 1.19 -8.06 0.69
CA LEU A 165 0.18 -8.92 0.06
C LEU A 165 -1.18 -8.77 0.76
N ALA A 166 -1.22 -8.72 2.09
CA ALA A 166 -2.45 -8.53 2.84
C ALA A 166 -3.10 -7.16 2.52
N PHE A 167 -2.31 -6.10 2.40
CA PHE A 167 -2.78 -4.79 1.92
C PHE A 167 -3.42 -4.89 0.52
N SER A 168 -2.69 -5.53 -0.40
CA SER A 168 -3.09 -5.66 -1.80
C SER A 168 -4.36 -6.48 -1.97
N ILE A 169 -4.48 -7.59 -1.24
CA ILE A 169 -5.69 -8.42 -1.19
C ILE A 169 -6.84 -7.63 -0.59
N GLY A 170 -6.60 -6.88 0.49
CA GLY A 170 -7.58 -5.99 1.10
C GLY A 170 -8.18 -5.00 0.11
N LEU A 171 -7.33 -4.24 -0.57
CA LEU A 171 -7.76 -3.28 -1.59
C LEU A 171 -8.58 -3.95 -2.70
N PHE A 172 -8.18 -5.14 -3.14
CA PHE A 172 -8.90 -5.90 -4.16
C PHE A 172 -10.30 -6.36 -3.69
N LEU A 173 -10.39 -6.97 -2.49
CA LEU A 173 -11.65 -7.47 -1.95
C LEU A 173 -12.63 -6.34 -1.64
N ILE A 174 -12.15 -5.24 -1.05
CA ILE A 174 -12.96 -4.06 -0.75
C ILE A 174 -13.51 -3.45 -2.06
N GLY A 175 -12.66 -3.35 -3.09
CA GLY A 175 -13.08 -2.89 -4.41
C GLY A 175 -14.14 -3.76 -5.06
N LEU A 176 -14.04 -5.09 -4.93
CA LEU A 176 -15.07 -6.03 -5.40
C LEU A 176 -16.39 -5.88 -4.64
N CYS A 177 -16.34 -5.78 -3.31
CA CYS A 177 -17.52 -5.62 -2.47
C CYS A 177 -18.28 -4.34 -2.80
N LEU A 178 -17.58 -3.21 -2.93
CA LEU A 178 -18.21 -1.95 -3.31
C LEU A 178 -18.79 -1.99 -4.72
N ALA A 179 -18.09 -2.59 -5.69
CA ALA A 179 -18.63 -2.77 -7.03
C ALA A 179 -19.91 -3.61 -7.03
N ALA A 180 -19.97 -4.65 -6.20
CA ALA A 180 -21.16 -5.48 -6.03
C ALA A 180 -22.32 -4.70 -5.36
N VAL A 181 -22.05 -3.90 -4.32
CA VAL A 181 -23.06 -3.06 -3.64
C VAL A 181 -23.61 -1.99 -4.58
N LEU A 182 -22.74 -1.33 -5.36
CA LEU A 182 -23.15 -0.32 -6.33
C LEU A 182 -24.04 -0.92 -7.43
N ARG A 183 -23.68 -2.09 -7.97
CA ARG A 183 -24.52 -2.80 -8.94
C ARG A 183 -25.90 -3.17 -8.38
N ARG A 184 -25.97 -3.59 -7.12
CA ARG A 184 -27.24 -3.89 -6.45
C ARG A 184 -28.10 -2.63 -6.27
N ARG A 185 -27.50 -1.50 -5.90
CA ARG A 185 -28.21 -0.23 -5.77
C ARG A 185 -28.72 0.32 -7.11
N SER A 186 -27.94 0.19 -8.18
CA SER A 186 -28.39 0.60 -9.52
C SER A 186 -29.50 -0.29 -10.06
N ALA A 187 -29.46 -1.59 -9.78
CA ALA A 187 -30.54 -2.51 -10.14
C ALA A 187 -31.83 -2.21 -9.37
N ALA A 188 -31.73 -1.90 -8.07
CA ALA A 188 -32.87 -1.54 -7.23
C ALA A 188 -33.48 -0.16 -7.55
N ALA A 189 -32.72 0.75 -8.17
CA ALA A 189 -33.22 2.06 -8.60
C ALA A 189 -33.82 2.06 -10.02
N ALA A 190 -33.68 0.94 -10.75
CA ALA A 190 -34.22 0.75 -12.10
C ALA A 190 -35.52 -0.10 -12.12
N CYS A 191 -35.96 -0.59 -10.96
CA CYS A 191 -37.25 -1.23 -10.73
C CYS A 191 -38.19 -0.24 -10.04
#